data_AF-A0A381Q6U7-F1
#
_entry.id   AF-A0A381Q6U7-F1
#
_cell.length_a   1.000
_cell.length_b   1.000
_cell.length_c   1.000
_cell.angle_alpha   90.00
_cell.angle_beta   90.00
_cell.angle_gamma   90.00
#
_symmetry.space_group_name_H-M   'P 1'
#
loop_
_entity.id
_entity.type
_entity.pdbx_description
1 polymer ?
#
loop_
_entity_poly.entity_id
_entity_poly.type
_entity_poly.pdbx_seq_one_letter_code
_entity_poly.pdbx_strand_id
1 'polypeptide(L)'
;MPTPSIAEFTDASGRRRRLVVRLDPTASVPLYEQLRAQVSVMVAVGHLEPGCRLPTVRHLADTVDLAPGTVARAYREMERDGALVGQGRRGTFVSDEPPHSEPLRQRRERLAGAADRFAFELRQLGVDADESHRLLDEAIARTAADEVGTGA
;
A
#
# COMPACT_ATOMS: atom_id res chain seq x y z
N MET A 1 4.48 14.90 -16.27
CA MET A 1 4.30 13.90 -15.20
C MET A 1 4.37 12.51 -15.82
N PRO A 2 5.10 11.55 -15.21
CA PRO A 2 5.19 10.19 -15.75
C PRO A 2 3.83 9.48 -15.67
N THR A 3 3.54 8.67 -16.70
CA THR A 3 2.31 7.88 -16.81
C THR A 3 2.35 6.70 -15.83
N PRO A 4 1.26 6.40 -15.10
CA PRO A 4 1.21 5.20 -14.27
C PRO A 4 1.12 3.93 -15.15
N SER A 5 1.98 2.97 -14.85
CA SER A 5 1.94 1.61 -15.38
C SER A 5 1.12 0.70 -14.48
N ILE A 6 0.42 -0.27 -15.08
CA ILE A 6 -0.50 -1.16 -14.35
C ILE A 6 -0.16 -2.61 -14.67
N ALA A 7 0.34 -3.35 -13.67
CA ALA A 7 0.59 -4.78 -13.75
C ALA A 7 -0.51 -5.57 -13.04
N GLU A 8 -0.68 -6.85 -13.39
CA GLU A 8 -1.60 -7.75 -12.69
C GLU A 8 -0.85 -8.61 -11.66
N PHE A 9 -1.43 -8.76 -10.48
CA PHE A 9 -0.97 -9.67 -9.43
C PHE A 9 -2.12 -10.56 -8.95
N THR A 10 -1.80 -11.66 -8.26
CA THR A 10 -2.80 -12.58 -7.72
C THR A 10 -2.91 -12.38 -6.22
N ASP A 11 -4.11 -12.07 -5.71
CA ASP A 11 -4.34 -11.96 -4.27
C ASP A 11 -4.33 -13.32 -3.56
N ALA A 12 -4.31 -13.32 -2.22
CA ALA A 12 -4.30 -14.55 -1.42
C ALA A 12 -5.52 -15.47 -1.67
N SER A 13 -6.61 -14.92 -2.21
CA SER A 13 -7.82 -15.68 -2.61
C SER A 13 -7.78 -16.19 -4.06
N GLY A 14 -6.68 -15.95 -4.78
CA GLY A 14 -6.52 -16.36 -6.18
C GLY A 14 -7.11 -15.39 -7.20
N ARG A 15 -7.63 -14.23 -6.78
CA ARG A 15 -8.22 -13.24 -7.72
C ARG A 15 -7.14 -12.34 -8.31
N ARG A 16 -7.34 -11.95 -9.57
CA ARG A 16 -6.47 -10.97 -10.23
C ARG A 16 -6.76 -9.56 -9.74
N ARG A 17 -5.71 -8.83 -9.36
CA ARG A 17 -5.74 -7.45 -8.85
C ARG A 17 -4.71 -6.60 -9.59
N ARG A 18 -4.82 -5.28 -9.46
CA ARG A 18 -3.99 -4.31 -10.17
C ARG A 18 -2.91 -3.75 -9.25
N LEU A 19 -1.66 -3.86 -9.67
CA LEU A 19 -0.49 -3.19 -9.11
C LEU A 19 -0.24 -1.93 -9.95
N VAL A 20 -0.47 -0.76 -9.37
CA VAL A 20 -0.28 0.53 -10.07
C VAL A 20 1.02 1.16 -9.57
N VAL A 21 1.93 1.44 -10.49
CA VAL A 21 3.23 2.07 -10.18
C VAL A 21 3.52 3.17 -11.17
N ARG A 22 4.23 4.21 -10.71
CA ARG A 22 4.61 5.36 -11.54
C ARG A 22 6.05 5.69 -11.27
N LEU A 23 6.89 5.55 -12.28
CA LEU A 23 8.34 5.71 -12.16
C LEU A 23 8.79 6.94 -12.95
N ASP A 24 9.72 7.69 -12.38
CA ASP A 24 10.29 8.90 -12.97
C ASP A 24 11.79 8.71 -13.25
N PRO A 25 12.21 8.49 -14.50
CA PRO A 25 13.63 8.32 -14.83
C PRO A 25 14.44 9.62 -14.68
N THR A 26 13.80 10.77 -14.53
CA THR A 26 14.46 12.07 -14.37
C THR A 26 14.66 12.46 -12.90
N ALA A 27 14.01 11.77 -11.98
CA ALA A 27 14.19 11.99 -10.55
C ALA A 27 15.58 11.54 -10.08
N SER A 28 16.07 12.16 -8.99
CA SER A 28 17.36 11.81 -8.38
C SER A 28 17.37 10.43 -7.72
N VAL A 29 16.20 9.87 -7.42
CA VAL A 29 16.05 8.55 -6.82
C VAL A 29 16.17 7.47 -7.90
N PRO A 30 17.00 6.42 -7.73
CA PRO A 30 17.11 5.34 -8.70
C PRO A 30 15.78 4.59 -8.95
N LEU A 31 15.52 4.14 -10.18
CA LEU A 31 14.26 3.49 -10.57
C LEU A 31 13.93 2.22 -9.75
N TYR A 32 14.92 1.43 -9.38
CA TYR A 32 14.69 0.25 -8.54
C TYR A 32 14.18 0.66 -7.15
N GLU A 33 14.67 1.79 -6.63
CA GLU A 33 14.32 2.31 -5.31
C GLU A 33 12.94 2.96 -5.33
N GLN A 34 12.59 3.66 -6.42
CA GLN A 34 11.23 4.15 -6.63
C GLN A 34 10.20 3.01 -6.71
N LEU A 35 10.54 1.92 -7.40
CA LEU A 35 9.70 0.73 -7.46
C LEU A 35 9.57 0.07 -6.08
N ARG A 36 10.70 -0.14 -5.39
CA ARG A 36 10.75 -0.70 -4.03
C ARG A 36 9.84 0.08 -3.10
N ALA A 37 10.00 1.41 -3.05
CA ALA A 37 9.22 2.27 -2.17
C ALA A 37 7.71 2.16 -2.43
N GLN A 38 7.26 2.18 -3.69
CA GLN A 38 5.84 2.08 -4.03
C GLN A 38 5.25 0.71 -3.69
N VAL A 39 5.97 -0.38 -3.95
CA VAL A 39 5.52 -1.73 -3.58
C VAL A 39 5.48 -1.88 -2.06
N SER A 40 6.48 -1.37 -1.34
CA SER A 40 6.52 -1.39 0.13
C SER A 40 5.34 -0.62 0.74
N VAL A 41 4.97 0.54 0.20
CA VAL A 41 3.77 1.27 0.64
C VAL A 41 2.52 0.41 0.44
N MET A 42 2.37 -0.25 -0.72
CA MET A 42 1.22 -1.12 -0.98
C MET A 42 1.14 -2.33 -0.04
N VAL A 43 2.29 -2.88 0.38
CA VAL A 43 2.35 -3.91 1.44
C VAL A 43 1.94 -3.32 2.79
N ALA A 44 2.53 -2.17 3.17
CA ALA A 44 2.30 -1.53 4.46
C ALA A 44 0.81 -1.15 4.68
N VAL A 45 0.14 -0.68 3.62
CA VAL A 45 -1.28 -0.30 3.68
C VAL A 45 -2.25 -1.47 3.46
N GLY A 46 -1.74 -2.68 3.18
CA GLY A 46 -2.53 -3.89 2.97
C GLY A 46 -3.20 -4.01 1.59
N HIS A 47 -2.78 -3.23 0.60
CA HIS A 47 -3.20 -3.44 -0.80
C HIS A 47 -2.58 -4.70 -1.39
N LEU A 48 -1.34 -4.99 -0.99
CA LEU A 48 -0.66 -6.27 -1.20
C LEU A 48 -0.73 -7.05 0.12
N GLU A 49 -1.77 -7.87 0.26
CA GLU A 49 -1.98 -8.67 1.47
C GLU A 49 -0.90 -9.76 1.60
N PRO A 50 -0.59 -10.20 2.83
CA PRO A 50 0.22 -11.40 3.05
C PRO A 50 -0.23 -12.59 2.20
N GLY A 51 0.73 -13.30 1.61
CA GLY A 51 0.46 -14.44 0.72
C GLY A 51 0.01 -14.09 -0.69
N CYS A 52 -0.16 -12.81 -1.05
CA CYS A 52 -0.38 -12.42 -2.46
C CYS A 52 0.84 -12.75 -3.31
N ARG A 53 0.62 -13.26 -4.53
CA ARG A 53 1.67 -13.51 -5.53
C ARG A 53 1.88 -12.26 -6.38
N LEU A 54 3.10 -11.74 -6.35
CA LEU A 54 3.50 -10.60 -7.17
C LEU A 54 3.68 -10.99 -8.65
N PRO A 55 3.63 -9.99 -9.56
CA PRO A 55 4.09 -10.16 -10.94
C PRO A 55 5.48 -10.81 -11.00
N THR A 56 5.76 -11.57 -12.05
CA THR A 56 7.13 -12.03 -12.26
C THR A 56 8.04 -10.85 -12.60
N VAL A 57 9.33 -10.96 -12.29
CA VAL A 57 10.35 -9.95 -12.65
C VAL A 57 10.24 -9.53 -14.11
N ARG A 58 10.15 -10.51 -15.04
CA ARG A 58 10.03 -10.24 -16.48
C ARG A 58 8.71 -9.52 -16.81
N HIS A 59 7.59 -10.03 -16.31
CA HIS A 59 6.28 -9.42 -16.58
C HIS A 59 6.19 -7.98 -16.07
N LEU A 60 6.68 -7.72 -14.85
CA LEU A 60 6.69 -6.37 -14.31
C LEU A 60 7.63 -5.47 -15.10
N ALA A 61 8.84 -5.95 -15.41
CA ALA A 61 9.82 -5.22 -16.21
C ALA A 61 9.24 -4.77 -17.55
N ASP A 62 8.55 -5.67 -18.27
CA ASP A 62 7.88 -5.36 -19.53
C ASP A 62 6.75 -4.32 -19.35
N THR A 63 6.03 -4.38 -18.23
CA THR A 63 4.89 -3.49 -17.94
C THR A 63 5.33 -2.07 -17.54
N VAL A 64 6.47 -1.96 -16.87
CA VAL A 64 6.99 -0.68 -16.36
C VAL A 64 8.14 -0.13 -17.19
N ASP A 65 8.44 -0.77 -18.32
CA ASP A 65 9.56 -0.46 -19.23
C ASP A 65 10.90 -0.31 -18.49
N LEU A 66 11.25 -1.34 -17.70
CA LEU A 66 12.51 -1.41 -16.97
C LEU A 66 13.35 -2.59 -17.44
N ALA A 67 14.67 -2.49 -17.25
CA ALA A 67 15.54 -3.66 -17.32
C ALA A 67 15.13 -4.71 -16.26
N PRO A 68 15.06 -6.01 -16.59
CA PRO A 68 14.72 -7.07 -15.63
C PRO A 68 15.60 -7.07 -14.38
N GLY A 69 16.88 -6.70 -14.52
CA GLY A 69 17.82 -6.57 -13.40
C GLY A 69 17.40 -5.50 -12.37
N THR A 70 16.75 -4.43 -12.80
CA THR A 70 16.25 -3.34 -11.95
C THR A 70 15.09 -3.82 -11.08
N VAL A 71 14.13 -4.54 -11.68
CA VAL A 71 13.01 -5.16 -10.94
C VAL A 71 13.52 -6.26 -10.01
N ALA A 72 14.43 -7.11 -10.50
CA ALA A 72 15.05 -8.16 -9.68
C ALA A 72 15.84 -7.58 -8.49
N ARG A 73 16.44 -6.40 -8.64
CA ARG A 73 17.09 -5.70 -7.53
C ARG A 73 16.05 -5.23 -6.51
N ALA A 74 14.98 -4.56 -6.95
CA ALA A 74 13.91 -4.12 -6.05
C ALA A 74 13.33 -5.28 -5.24
N TYR A 75 12.99 -6.40 -5.88
CA TYR A 75 12.46 -7.58 -5.19
C TYR A 75 13.46 -8.21 -4.23
N ARG A 76 14.74 -8.31 -4.60
CA ARG A 76 15.78 -8.84 -3.70
C ARG A 76 15.99 -7.99 -2.46
N GLU A 77 15.95 -6.65 -2.58
CA GLU A 77 16.04 -5.78 -1.40
C GLU A 77 14.80 -5.97 -0.51
N MET A 78 13.60 -6.09 -1.08
CA MET A 78 12.39 -6.36 -0.28
C MET A 78 12.37 -7.75 0.36
N GLU A 79 12.95 -8.77 -0.29
CA GLU A 79 13.15 -10.11 0.30
C GLU A 79 14.15 -10.04 1.46
N ARG A 80 15.25 -9.29 1.29
CA ARG A 80 16.24 -9.04 2.34
C ARG A 80 15.64 -8.30 3.54
N ASP A 81 14.75 -7.34 3.27
CA ASP A 81 14.00 -6.60 4.28
C ASP A 81 12.88 -7.45 4.90
N GLY A 82 12.62 -8.68 4.42
CA GLY A 82 11.60 -9.59 4.96
C GLY A 82 10.17 -9.28 4.52
N ALA A 83 9.95 -8.29 3.65
CA ALA A 83 8.63 -7.93 3.13
C ALA A 83 8.10 -8.93 2.09
N LEU A 84 9.01 -9.56 1.36
CA LEU A 84 8.70 -10.58 0.35
C LEU A 84 9.39 -11.91 0.66
N VAL A 85 8.84 -12.99 0.11
CA VAL A 85 9.42 -14.32 0.14
C VAL A 85 9.43 -14.94 -1.25
N GLY A 86 10.61 -15.38 -1.69
CA GLY A 86 10.78 -16.14 -2.92
C GLY A 86 10.46 -17.62 -2.71
N GLN A 87 9.55 -18.19 -3.50
CA GLN A 87 9.18 -19.62 -3.46
C GLN A 87 9.62 -20.37 -4.73
N GLY A 88 10.81 -20.06 -5.25
CA GLY A 88 11.38 -20.71 -6.43
C GLY A 88 10.45 -20.66 -7.64
N ARG A 89 10.04 -21.82 -8.17
CA ARG A 89 9.15 -21.93 -9.35
C ARG A 89 7.74 -21.38 -9.12
N ARG A 90 7.31 -21.22 -7.86
CA ARG A 90 5.99 -20.66 -7.51
C ARG A 90 5.95 -19.13 -7.66
N GLY A 91 7.10 -18.47 -7.67
CA GLY A 91 7.22 -17.02 -7.80
C GLY A 91 7.54 -16.32 -6.48
N THR A 92 7.33 -15.01 -6.45
CA THR A 92 7.57 -14.14 -5.29
C THR A 92 6.24 -13.77 -4.67
N PHE A 93 6.17 -13.85 -3.34
CA PHE A 93 4.98 -13.60 -2.54
C PHE A 93 5.24 -12.53 -1.50
N VAL A 94 4.19 -11.87 -1.04
CA VAL A 94 4.25 -11.04 0.18
C VAL A 94 4.40 -11.97 1.38
N SER A 95 5.34 -11.64 2.28
CA SER A 95 5.56 -12.41 3.51
C SER A 95 4.31 -12.49 4.38
N ASP A 96 4.20 -13.53 5.20
CA ASP A 96 3.07 -13.70 6.13
C ASP A 96 3.03 -12.59 7.20
N GLU A 97 4.21 -12.13 7.63
CA GLU A 97 4.41 -11.02 8.57
C GLU A 97 5.41 -10.00 7.98
N PRO A 98 5.01 -9.17 7.02
CA PRO A 98 5.89 -8.15 6.45
C PRO A 98 6.23 -7.08 7.51
N PRO A 99 7.50 -6.68 7.67
CA PRO A 99 7.85 -5.65 8.63
C PRO A 99 7.21 -4.31 8.27
N HIS A 100 6.78 -3.57 9.29
CA HIS A 100 6.06 -2.29 9.17
C HIS A 100 4.71 -2.37 8.43
N SER A 101 4.19 -3.58 8.20
CA SER A 101 2.79 -3.74 7.77
C SER A 101 1.90 -3.84 9.00
N GLU A 102 0.80 -3.08 9.00
CA GLU A 102 -0.33 -3.40 9.85
C GLU A 102 -1.22 -4.38 9.05
N PRO A 103 -1.39 -5.64 9.49
CA PRO A 103 -2.27 -6.58 8.81
C PRO A 103 -3.63 -5.94 8.55
N LEU A 104 -4.17 -6.06 7.32
CA LEU A 104 -5.43 -5.39 6.94
C LEU A 104 -6.58 -5.68 7.93
N ARG A 105 -6.60 -6.89 8.49
CA ARG A 105 -7.53 -7.27 9.55
C ARG A 105 -7.38 -6.39 10.80
N GLN A 106 -6.16 -6.22 11.29
CA GLN A 106 -5.87 -5.38 12.46
C GLN A 106 -6.17 -3.91 12.17
N ARG A 107 -5.83 -3.42 10.97
CA ARG A 107 -6.20 -2.07 10.50
C ARG A 107 -7.72 -1.88 10.47
N ARG A 108 -8.47 -2.85 9.93
CA ARG A 108 -9.93 -2.85 9.92
C ARG A 108 -10.53 -2.89 11.31
N GLU A 109 -9.99 -3.72 12.20
CA GLU A 109 -10.43 -3.81 13.59
C GLU A 109 -10.22 -2.48 14.33
N ARG A 110 -9.07 -1.82 14.11
CA ARG A 110 -8.81 -0.48 14.68
C ARG A 110 -9.71 0.60 14.09
N LEU A 111 -9.94 0.60 12.78
CA LEU A 111 -10.85 1.54 12.11
C LEU A 111 -12.29 1.34 12.59
N ALA A 112 -12.76 0.10 12.67
CA ALA A 112 -14.08 -0.24 13.20
C ALA A 112 -14.21 0.23 14.65
N GLY A 113 -13.23 -0.06 15.50
CA GLY A 113 -13.23 0.41 16.88
C GLY A 113 -13.20 1.95 17.02
N ALA A 114 -12.56 2.65 16.09
CA ALA A 114 -12.61 4.12 16.05
C ALA A 114 -13.99 4.65 15.63
N ALA A 115 -14.59 4.04 14.61
CA ALA A 115 -15.94 4.37 14.16
C ALA A 115 -16.98 4.10 15.27
N ASP A 116 -16.87 2.98 15.98
CA ASP A 116 -17.78 2.63 17.08
C ASP A 116 -17.69 3.65 18.23
N ARG A 117 -16.48 4.09 18.60
CA ARG A 117 -16.29 5.14 19.60
C ARG A 117 -16.93 6.45 19.18
N PHE A 118 -16.70 6.88 17.94
CA PHE A 118 -17.28 8.10 17.41
C PHE A 118 -18.81 8.03 17.37
N ALA A 119 -19.38 6.93 16.89
CA ALA A 119 -20.83 6.71 16.86
C ALA A 119 -21.45 6.71 18.28
N PHE A 120 -20.75 6.15 19.27
CA PHE A 120 -21.19 6.18 20.66
C PHE A 120 -21.24 7.61 21.22
N GLU A 121 -20.22 8.43 20.94
CA GLU A 121 -20.18 9.83 21.36
C GLU A 121 -21.29 10.66 20.71
N LEU A 122 -21.51 10.51 19.40
CA LEU A 122 -22.59 11.22 18.69
C LEU A 122 -23.97 10.88 19.26
N ARG A 123 -24.20 9.61 19.61
CA ARG A 123 -25.46 9.18 20.25
C ARG A 123 -25.65 9.80 21.63
N GLN A 124 -24.60 9.89 22.44
CA GLN A 124 -24.65 10.54 23.76
C GLN A 124 -25.02 12.03 23.62
N LEU A 125 -24.56 12.67 22.54
CA LEU A 125 -24.79 14.08 22.27
C LEU A 125 -26.11 14.36 21.52
N GLY A 126 -26.82 13.32 21.07
CA GLY A 126 -28.08 13.47 20.34
C GLY A 126 -27.92 14.02 18.92
N VAL A 127 -26.75 13.81 18.30
CA VAL A 127 -26.43 14.32 16.96
C VAL A 127 -27.05 13.41 15.90
N ASP A 128 -27.67 14.01 14.88
CA ASP A 128 -28.24 13.26 13.75
C ASP A 128 -27.18 12.84 12.72
N ALA A 129 -27.56 12.00 11.75
CA ALA A 129 -26.62 11.45 10.78
C ALA A 129 -25.99 12.53 9.88
N ASP A 130 -26.76 13.54 9.48
CA ASP A 130 -26.30 14.57 8.54
C ASP A 130 -25.31 15.54 9.21
N GLU A 131 -25.54 15.88 10.48
CA GLU A 131 -24.61 16.64 11.31
C GLU A 131 -23.35 15.82 11.63
N SER A 132 -23.51 14.52 11.92
CA SER A 132 -22.39 13.61 12.17
C SER A 132 -21.41 13.53 11.00
N HIS A 133 -21.93 13.40 9.77
CA HIS A 133 -21.12 13.35 8.56
C HIS A 133 -20.35 14.66 8.33
N ARG A 134 -21.01 15.81 8.48
CA ARG A 134 -20.36 17.12 8.35
C ARG A 134 -19.23 17.30 9.35
N LEU A 135 -19.45 16.95 10.62
CA LEU A 135 -18.44 17.05 11.67
C LEU A 135 -17.24 16.14 11.40
N LEU A 136 -17.46 14.94 10.86
CA LEU A 136 -16.38 14.03 10.50
C LEU A 136 -15.55 14.57 9.32
N ASP A 137 -16.21 15.09 8.28
CA ASP A 137 -15.54 15.68 7.12
C ASP A 137 -14.69 16.91 7.52
N GLU A 138 -15.23 17.78 8.37
CA GLU A 138 -14.49 18.93 8.92
C GLU A 138 -13.30 18.50 9.78
N ALA A 139 -13.47 17.46 10.62
CA ALA A 139 -12.38 16.93 11.43
C ALA A 139 -11.25 16.36 10.57
N ILE A 140 -11.58 15.60 9.53
CA ILE A 140 -10.62 15.07 8.55
C ILE A 140 -9.86 16.22 7.86
N ALA A 141 -10.58 17.25 7.42
CA ALA A 141 -9.97 18.42 6.77
C ALA A 141 -8.99 19.16 7.69
N ARG A 142 -9.30 19.30 8.99
CA ARG A 142 -8.37 19.89 9.98
C ARG A 142 -7.10 19.05 10.14
N THR A 143 -7.23 17.74 10.32
CA THR A 143 -6.08 16.86 10.54
C THR A 143 -5.17 16.79 9.30
N ALA A 144 -5.74 16.86 8.09
CA ALA A 144 -4.96 16.93 6.85
C ALA A 144 -4.15 18.24 6.71
N ALA A 145 -4.61 19.34 7.32
CA ALA A 145 -3.89 20.61 7.32
C ALA A 145 -2.72 20.61 8.34
N ASP A 146 -2.86 19.90 9.46
CA ASP A 146 -1.84 19.82 10.51
C ASP A 146 -0.59 19.01 10.07
N GLU A 147 -0.76 18.02 9.19
CA GLU A 147 0.36 17.22 8.63
C GLU A 147 1.31 18.04 7.72
N VAL A 148 0.85 19.17 7.16
CA VAL A 148 1.66 20.02 6.27
C VAL A 148 2.51 21.05 7.05
N GLY A 149 2.25 21.23 8.35
CA GLY A 149 2.86 22.29 9.17
C GLY A 149 4.14 21.94 9.96
N THR A 150 4.61 20.69 9.97
CA THR A 150 5.75 20.27 10.84
C THR A 150 7.11 20.24 10.10
N GLY A 151 7.31 21.15 9.15
CA GLY A 151 8.50 21.20 8.29
C GLY A 151 9.22 22.55 8.26
N ALA A 152 9.31 23.25 9.41
CA ALA A 152 10.09 24.49 9.55
C ALA A 152 10.97 24.45 10.81
#